data_AF-A0A520JWE9-F1
#
_entry.id   AF-A0A520JWE9-F1
#
_cell.length_a   1.000
_cell.length_b   1.000
_cell.length_c   1.000
_cell.angle_alpha   90.00
_cell.angle_beta   90.00
_cell.angle_gamma   90.00
#
_symmetry.space_group_name_H-M   'P 1'
#
loop_
_entity.id
_entity.type
_entity.pdbx_description
1 polymer ?
#
loop_
_entity_poly.entity_id
_entity_poly.type
_entity_poly.pdbx_seq_one_letter_code
_entity_poly.pdbx_strand_id
1 'polypeptide(L)'
;DEIETIEPTRVDTDYLYDIEVEDHHNFLINDFIVSANCDGDEDCVMLLMDGLLNFSRSYLPARRGGWMDAPLVLTTRLDPKEIDKEAHNIDIMEQYPLEFYESASKFANPKDVEDLMDTVSKHLGTEAQYMSRFTHPTSNIAAGPLNSAYKTLGSMVEKMDAQLALARKTRAVDADDVAERVINSHFLPDMIGNLRAFSRQKVRCVKCGAKFRRPLLSDTCPICHGRVILTVTEGSVKKYLDTSTRVATEYEVSEYTRQRIELIGLEIKSLFESDKSKQMGLLDFM
;
A
#
# COMPACT_ATOMS: atom_id res chain seq x y z
N ASP A 1 47.10 -31.45 -16.70
CA ASP A 1 45.74 -31.70 -16.18
C ASP A 1 44.74 -31.24 -17.21
N GLU A 2 44.56 -32.07 -18.23
CA GLU A 2 43.58 -31.83 -19.29
C GLU A 2 42.25 -32.44 -18.86
N ILE A 3 41.15 -31.75 -19.14
CA ILE A 3 39.80 -32.15 -18.76
C ILE A 3 39.43 -33.41 -19.55
N GLU A 4 39.32 -34.55 -18.87
CA GLU A 4 39.07 -35.85 -19.52
C GLU A 4 37.63 -36.01 -20.02
N THR A 5 36.66 -35.27 -19.47
CA THR A 5 35.25 -35.32 -19.93
C THR A 5 34.45 -34.08 -19.51
N ILE A 6 33.63 -33.55 -20.43
CA ILE A 6 32.57 -32.55 -20.15
C ILE A 6 31.24 -33.21 -20.52
N GLU A 7 30.34 -33.37 -19.54
CA GLU A 7 28.97 -33.83 -19.76
C GLU A 7 28.00 -32.65 -19.68
N PRO A 8 27.42 -32.19 -20.80
CA PRO A 8 26.36 -31.20 -20.78
C PRO A 8 25.03 -31.86 -20.41
N THR A 9 24.55 -31.64 -19.20
CA THR A 9 23.18 -31.98 -18.79
C THR A 9 22.18 -31.02 -19.43
N ARG A 10 21.27 -31.54 -20.25
CA ARG A 10 20.13 -30.78 -20.76
C ARG A 10 19.11 -30.54 -19.65
N VAL A 11 18.70 -29.29 -19.48
CA VAL A 11 17.59 -28.90 -18.62
C VAL A 11 16.28 -29.33 -19.30
N ASP A 12 15.36 -29.93 -18.54
CA ASP A 12 14.04 -30.43 -19.00
C ASP A 12 13.03 -29.31 -19.36
N THR A 13 13.48 -28.05 -19.48
CA THR A 13 12.63 -26.91 -19.84
C THR A 13 13.18 -26.22 -21.07
N ASP A 14 12.35 -26.13 -22.11
CA ASP A 14 12.70 -25.57 -23.44
C ASP A 14 13.04 -24.07 -23.45
N TYR A 15 12.87 -23.36 -22.33
CA TYR A 15 13.01 -21.91 -22.29
C TYR A 15 13.73 -21.44 -21.01
N LEU A 16 14.93 -20.89 -21.20
CA LEU A 16 15.55 -19.94 -20.28
C LEU A 16 15.07 -18.55 -20.72
N TYR A 17 14.28 -17.89 -19.89
CA TYR A 17 13.85 -16.51 -20.18
C TYR A 17 14.78 -15.56 -19.45
N ASP A 18 15.61 -14.85 -20.22
CA ASP A 18 16.28 -13.64 -19.80
C ASP A 18 15.44 -12.46 -20.31
N ILE A 19 14.87 -11.67 -19.41
CA ILE A 19 13.92 -10.61 -19.75
C ILE A 19 14.33 -9.32 -19.06
N GLU A 20 14.70 -8.34 -19.87
CA GLU A 20 15.04 -6.99 -19.47
C GLU A 20 13.84 -6.07 -19.77
N VAL A 21 13.27 -5.41 -18.76
CA VAL A 21 12.10 -4.53 -18.92
C VAL A 21 12.54 -3.07 -18.82
N GLU A 22 12.49 -2.34 -19.93
CA GLU A 22 13.11 -1.00 -20.07
C GLU A 22 12.43 0.13 -19.27
N ASP A 23 11.10 0.16 -19.12
CA ASP A 23 10.40 1.37 -18.67
C ASP A 23 9.96 1.38 -17.20
N HIS A 24 9.62 0.23 -16.62
CA HIS A 24 9.02 0.16 -15.29
C HIS A 24 9.74 -0.77 -14.33
N HIS A 25 10.74 -1.54 -14.79
CA HIS A 25 11.47 -2.58 -14.06
C HIS A 25 10.59 -3.64 -13.33
N ASN A 26 9.28 -3.51 -13.44
CA ASN A 26 8.26 -4.39 -12.92
C ASN A 26 8.01 -5.52 -13.92
N PHE A 27 8.40 -6.74 -13.57
CA PHE A 27 8.06 -7.92 -14.35
C PHE A 27 6.81 -8.60 -13.79
N LEU A 28 5.72 -8.59 -14.57
CA LEU A 28 4.45 -9.22 -14.24
C LEU A 28 4.52 -10.73 -14.53
N ILE A 29 4.68 -11.56 -13.49
CA ILE A 29 4.52 -13.01 -13.59
C ILE A 29 3.25 -13.42 -12.87
N ASN A 30 2.28 -13.93 -13.63
CA ASN A 30 1.08 -14.62 -13.12
C ASN A 30 0.44 -13.92 -11.91
N ASP A 31 0.08 -12.65 -12.10
CA ASP A 31 -0.66 -11.78 -11.17
C ASP A 31 0.15 -11.08 -10.04
N PHE A 32 1.49 -11.10 -10.07
CA PHE A 32 2.34 -10.35 -9.14
C PHE A 32 3.46 -9.55 -9.82
N ILE A 33 3.89 -8.49 -9.15
CA ILE A 33 5.00 -7.61 -9.52
C ILE A 33 6.19 -7.96 -8.62
N VAL A 34 7.34 -8.32 -9.21
CA VAL A 34 8.63 -8.30 -8.50
C VAL A 34 9.17 -6.87 -8.66
N SER A 35 9.30 -6.16 -7.53
CA SER A 35 9.87 -4.81 -7.40
C SER A 35 11.08 -4.93 -6.49
N ALA A 36 12.22 -4.34 -6.89
CA ALA A 36 13.44 -4.24 -6.10
C ALA A 36 13.72 -2.77 -5.75
N ASN A 37 12.65 -1.98 -5.62
CA ASN A 37 12.75 -0.54 -5.45
C ASN A 37 12.94 -0.21 -3.97
N CYS A 38 13.85 0.72 -3.68
CA CYS A 38 14.06 1.22 -2.32
C CYS A 38 13.05 2.34 -1.97
N ASP A 39 11.81 2.24 -2.45
CA ASP A 39 10.75 3.24 -2.30
C ASP A 39 9.81 2.97 -1.11
N GLY A 40 10.11 1.93 -0.32
CA GLY A 40 9.37 1.55 0.89
C GLY A 40 8.96 0.09 0.98
N ASP A 41 9.54 -0.78 0.14
CA ASP A 41 9.30 -2.22 0.15
C ASP A 41 9.71 -2.89 1.47
N GLU A 42 8.96 -3.92 1.88
CA GLU A 42 9.23 -4.70 3.10
C GLU A 42 9.98 -5.99 2.74
N ASP A 43 11.17 -6.18 3.31
CA ASP A 43 12.00 -7.36 3.08
C ASP A 43 11.93 -8.40 4.22
N CYS A 44 12.18 -9.65 3.86
CA CYS A 44 12.36 -10.74 4.81
C CYS A 44 13.85 -10.93 5.17
N VAL A 45 14.16 -10.98 6.46
CA VAL A 45 15.50 -11.33 6.96
C VAL A 45 15.39 -12.58 7.81
N MET A 46 16.17 -13.62 7.46
CA MET A 46 16.32 -14.84 8.23
C MET A 46 17.78 -15.15 8.52
N LEU A 47 18.02 -15.86 9.62
CA LEU A 47 19.37 -16.32 9.94
C LEU A 47 19.75 -17.45 8.98
N LEU A 48 20.96 -17.38 8.43
CA LEU A 48 21.44 -18.34 7.43
C LEU A 48 21.28 -19.80 7.89
N MET A 49 21.70 -20.13 9.11
CA MET A 49 21.63 -21.50 9.63
C MET A 49 20.18 -21.97 9.82
N ASP A 50 19.27 -21.07 10.18
CA ASP A 50 17.85 -21.37 10.32
C ASP A 50 17.25 -21.74 8.97
N GLY A 51 17.52 -20.93 7.94
CA GLY A 51 17.13 -21.22 6.57
C GLY A 51 17.66 -22.56 6.09
N LEU A 52 18.94 -22.90 6.34
CA LEU A 52 19.52 -24.16 5.88
C LEU A 52 18.98 -25.40 6.61
N LEU A 53 18.70 -25.31 7.92
CA LEU A 53 18.25 -26.46 8.71
C LEU A 53 16.74 -26.70 8.61
N ASN A 54 15.95 -25.62 8.58
CA ASN A 54 14.49 -25.70 8.71
C ASN A 54 13.76 -25.59 7.37
N PHE A 55 14.45 -25.22 6.28
CA PHE A 55 13.84 -25.19 4.95
C PHE A 55 13.77 -26.58 4.32
N SER A 56 12.60 -26.92 3.80
CA SER A 56 12.42 -28.04 2.88
C SER A 56 11.34 -27.70 1.86
N ARG A 57 11.60 -28.04 0.59
CA ARG A 57 10.60 -27.92 -0.49
C ARG A 57 9.33 -28.72 -0.21
N SER A 58 9.39 -29.76 0.62
CA SER A 58 8.22 -30.55 1.02
C SER A 58 7.18 -29.76 1.83
N TYR A 59 7.58 -28.64 2.43
CA TYR A 59 6.68 -27.78 3.20
C TYR A 59 6.00 -26.72 2.34
N LEU A 60 6.41 -26.56 1.08
CA LEU A 60 5.82 -25.60 0.17
C LEU A 60 4.42 -26.07 -0.27
N PRO A 61 3.42 -25.17 -0.31
CA PRO A 61 2.07 -25.55 -0.70
C PRO A 61 2.02 -25.92 -2.20
N ALA A 62 1.30 -27.00 -2.51
CA ALA A 62 1.21 -27.55 -3.86
C ALA A 62 0.34 -26.73 -4.85
N ARG A 63 -0.33 -25.66 -4.40
CA ARG A 63 -1.20 -24.80 -5.23
C ARG A 63 -0.60 -23.40 -5.38
N ARG A 64 -0.99 -22.69 -6.45
CA ARG A 64 -0.47 -21.36 -6.83
C ARG A 64 -0.45 -20.38 -5.65
N GLY A 65 0.69 -19.69 -5.49
CA GLY A 65 0.87 -18.59 -4.53
C GLY A 65 1.87 -18.82 -3.40
N GLY A 66 2.53 -19.99 -3.29
CA GLY A 66 3.46 -20.26 -2.17
C GLY A 66 4.90 -20.60 -2.53
N TRP A 67 5.32 -20.33 -3.77
CA TRP A 67 6.74 -20.41 -4.17
C TRP A 67 7.47 -19.08 -3.99
N MET A 68 6.74 -17.96 -3.98
CA MET A 68 7.29 -16.60 -4.14
C MET A 68 7.81 -15.97 -2.84
N ASP A 69 8.11 -16.78 -1.82
CA ASP A 69 8.60 -16.29 -0.52
C ASP A 69 9.60 -17.26 0.14
N ALA A 70 10.09 -18.23 -0.64
CA ALA A 70 11.02 -19.23 -0.16
C ALA A 70 12.42 -18.99 -0.76
N PRO A 71 13.50 -19.06 0.04
CA PRO A 71 14.86 -18.89 -0.46
C PRO A 71 15.31 -20.12 -1.26
N LEU A 72 14.83 -20.23 -2.50
CA LEU A 72 15.13 -21.36 -3.39
C LEU A 72 16.59 -21.35 -3.87
N VAL A 73 17.17 -20.17 -3.99
CA VAL A 73 18.54 -19.91 -4.41
C VAL A 73 19.13 -18.86 -3.47
N LEU A 74 20.41 -19.03 -3.13
CA LEU A 74 21.17 -18.09 -2.30
C LEU A 74 22.33 -17.54 -3.11
N THR A 75 22.31 -16.24 -3.37
CA THR A 75 23.41 -15.52 -3.98
C THR A 75 24.44 -15.17 -2.91
N THR A 76 25.69 -15.60 -3.11
CA THR A 76 26.78 -15.43 -2.13
C THR A 76 27.68 -14.24 -2.42
N ARG A 77 27.66 -13.74 -3.67
CA ARG A 77 28.47 -12.62 -4.13
C ARG A 77 27.59 -11.68 -4.92
N LEU A 78 27.77 -10.38 -4.70
CA LEU A 78 27.07 -9.34 -5.44
C LEU A 78 27.95 -8.89 -6.61
N ASP A 79 27.48 -9.11 -7.83
CA ASP A 79 28.00 -8.49 -9.03
C ASP A 79 27.12 -7.28 -9.40
N PRO A 80 27.64 -6.04 -9.35
CA PRO A 80 26.88 -4.84 -9.73
C PRO A 80 26.38 -4.83 -11.18
N LYS A 81 26.84 -5.74 -12.04
CA LYS A 81 26.27 -5.89 -13.39
C LYS A 81 24.95 -6.65 -13.41
N GLU A 82 24.74 -7.54 -12.45
CA GLU A 82 23.57 -8.44 -12.37
C GLU A 82 22.45 -7.89 -11.49
N ILE A 83 22.69 -6.75 -10.82
CA ILE A 83 21.69 -6.05 -10.01
C ILE A 83 20.80 -5.15 -10.87
N ASP A 84 19.73 -4.65 -10.24
CA ASP A 84 18.79 -3.74 -10.87
C ASP A 84 19.44 -2.45 -11.42
N LYS A 85 18.91 -1.96 -12.54
CA LYS A 85 19.40 -0.76 -13.23
C LYS A 85 19.20 0.52 -12.43
N GLU A 86 18.24 0.57 -11.50
CA GLU A 86 18.06 1.72 -10.60
C GLU A 86 19.35 1.99 -9.82
N ALA A 87 20.02 0.93 -9.35
CA ALA A 87 21.29 1.05 -8.65
C ALA A 87 22.42 1.60 -9.53
N HIS A 88 22.33 1.44 -10.86
CA HIS A 88 23.32 1.98 -11.81
C HIS A 88 23.26 3.50 -11.92
N ASN A 89 22.12 4.10 -11.57
CA ASN A 89 21.88 5.55 -11.64
C ASN A 89 22.26 6.30 -10.35
N ILE A 90 22.78 5.61 -9.33
CA ILE A 90 23.23 6.23 -8.09
C ILE A 90 24.47 7.08 -8.35
N ASP A 91 24.46 8.33 -7.88
CA ASP A 91 25.62 9.21 -7.90
C ASP A 91 26.58 8.86 -6.75
N ILE A 92 27.89 8.89 -7.03
CA ILE A 92 28.93 8.51 -6.06
C ILE A 92 29.93 9.64 -5.79
N MET A 93 29.55 10.88 -6.10
CA MET A 93 30.41 12.04 -5.91
C MET A 93 30.40 12.55 -4.47
N GLU A 94 31.52 13.14 -4.03
CA GLU A 94 31.60 13.83 -2.74
C GLU A 94 31.05 15.25 -2.81
N GLN A 95 31.20 15.91 -3.96
CA GLN A 95 30.69 17.26 -4.19
C GLN A 95 30.31 17.41 -5.66
N TYR A 96 29.13 17.98 -5.92
CA TYR A 96 28.69 18.26 -7.28
C TYR A 96 29.43 19.45 -7.91
N PRO A 97 29.71 19.40 -9.22
CA PRO A 97 30.37 20.49 -9.93
C PRO A 97 29.47 21.73 -10.03
N LEU A 98 30.09 22.91 -10.15
CA LEU A 98 29.36 24.19 -10.30
C LEU A 98 28.42 24.16 -11.52
N GLU A 99 28.89 23.58 -12.62
CA GLU A 99 28.16 23.48 -13.89
C GLU A 99 26.81 22.76 -13.74
N PHE A 100 26.72 21.77 -12.85
CA PHE A 100 25.47 21.07 -12.55
C PHE A 100 24.44 22.04 -11.93
N TYR A 101 24.86 22.85 -10.96
CA TYR A 101 23.98 23.85 -10.33
C TYR A 101 23.54 24.94 -11.30
N GLU A 102 24.44 25.42 -12.17
CA GLU A 102 24.11 26.41 -13.18
C GLU A 102 23.13 25.86 -14.24
N SER A 103 23.29 24.58 -14.60
CA SER A 103 22.40 23.89 -15.53
C SER A 103 21.02 23.64 -14.93
N ALA A 104 20.96 23.27 -13.64
CA ALA A 104 19.70 23.14 -12.91
C ALA A 104 18.93 24.47 -12.86
N SER A 105 19.62 25.61 -12.71
CA SER A 105 18.99 26.94 -12.77
C SER A 105 18.35 27.27 -14.13
N LYS A 106 18.73 26.55 -15.20
CA LYS A 106 18.17 26.71 -16.55
C LYS A 106 17.11 25.65 -16.89
N PHE A 107 16.74 24.79 -15.94
CA PHE A 107 15.84 23.67 -16.17
C PHE A 107 16.32 22.72 -17.29
N ALA A 108 17.63 22.50 -17.38
CA ALA A 108 18.21 21.55 -18.34
C ALA A 108 17.72 20.12 -18.08
N ASN A 109 17.70 19.28 -19.12
CA ASN A 109 17.33 17.88 -18.96
C ASN A 109 18.45 17.14 -18.19
N PRO A 110 18.12 16.24 -17.24
CA PRO A 110 19.14 15.43 -16.55
C PRO A 110 20.12 14.70 -17.49
N LYS A 111 19.65 14.28 -18.68
CA LYS A 111 20.51 13.64 -19.70
C LYS A 111 21.59 14.55 -20.27
N ASP A 112 21.35 15.86 -20.30
CA ASP A 112 22.32 16.83 -20.83
C ASP A 112 23.51 17.06 -19.87
N VAL A 113 23.36 16.67 -18.61
CA VAL A 113 24.37 16.82 -17.55
C VAL A 113 24.93 15.47 -17.05
N GLU A 114 24.47 14.35 -17.60
CA GLU A 114 24.86 13.01 -17.20
C GLU A 114 26.38 12.78 -17.35
N ASP A 115 26.99 13.37 -18.38
CA ASP A 115 28.43 13.31 -18.61
C ASP A 115 29.24 13.99 -17.48
N LEU A 116 28.69 15.03 -16.86
CA LEU A 116 29.32 15.78 -15.77
C LEU A 116 29.22 15.07 -14.42
N MET A 117 28.27 14.15 -14.28
CA MET A 117 28.00 13.42 -13.04
C MET A 117 28.83 12.13 -12.99
N ASP A 118 29.17 11.64 -11.80
CA ASP A 118 29.80 10.33 -11.64
C ASP A 118 28.79 9.33 -11.04
N THR A 119 28.38 8.35 -11.86
CA THR A 119 27.35 7.35 -11.55
C THR A 119 27.96 5.95 -11.48
N VAL A 120 27.31 5.03 -10.76
CA VAL A 120 27.75 3.62 -10.65
C VAL A 120 27.92 2.96 -12.02
N SER A 121 27.05 3.28 -12.98
CA SER A 121 27.11 2.76 -14.36
C SER A 121 28.48 2.96 -15.03
N LYS A 122 29.19 4.07 -14.73
CA LYS A 122 30.51 4.39 -15.32
C LYS A 122 31.64 3.52 -14.79
N HIS A 123 31.45 2.86 -13.64
CA HIS A 123 32.47 2.04 -12.97
C HIS A 123 32.23 0.53 -13.09
N LEU A 124 31.16 0.09 -13.76
CA LEU A 124 30.82 -1.33 -13.89
C LEU A 124 31.96 -2.15 -14.52
N GLY A 125 32.34 -3.24 -13.84
CA GLY A 125 33.44 -4.11 -14.26
C GLY A 125 34.84 -3.63 -13.87
N THR A 126 34.95 -2.52 -13.16
CA THR A 126 36.21 -2.06 -12.53
C THR A 126 36.20 -2.34 -11.03
N GLU A 127 37.36 -2.32 -10.37
CA GLU A 127 37.42 -2.44 -8.90
C GLU A 127 36.70 -1.29 -8.19
N ALA A 128 36.58 -0.13 -8.83
CA ALA A 128 35.90 1.05 -8.29
C ALA A 128 34.38 0.86 -8.14
N GLN A 129 33.78 -0.18 -8.75
CA GLN A 129 32.34 -0.46 -8.63
C GLN A 129 31.86 -0.70 -7.19
N TYR A 130 32.78 -1.02 -6.27
CA TYR A 130 32.50 -1.24 -4.85
C TYR A 130 32.84 -0.01 -3.97
N MET A 131 33.23 1.12 -4.56
CA MET A 131 33.57 2.34 -3.85
C MET A 131 32.48 3.39 -4.06
N SER A 132 31.88 3.87 -2.97
CA SER A 132 30.85 4.90 -2.99
C SER A 132 31.22 6.07 -2.07
N ARG A 133 31.02 7.31 -2.53
CA ARG A 133 31.03 8.51 -1.67
C ARG A 133 29.62 9.09 -1.56
N PHE A 134 29.46 10.07 -0.68
CA PHE A 134 28.20 10.76 -0.45
C PHE A 134 28.46 12.25 -0.20
N THR A 135 27.46 13.08 -0.48
CA THR A 135 27.58 14.54 -0.40
C THR A 135 27.34 15.12 0.99
N HIS A 136 26.44 14.52 1.78
CA HIS A 136 26.00 15.06 3.07
C HIS A 136 26.24 14.08 4.21
N PRO A 137 27.12 14.38 5.18
CA PRO A 137 27.29 13.53 6.36
C PRO A 137 26.11 13.66 7.32
N THR A 138 25.73 12.55 7.96
CA THR A 138 24.77 12.53 9.04
C THR A 138 25.46 12.16 10.35
N SER A 139 25.00 12.72 11.47
CA SER A 139 25.59 12.44 12.79
C SER A 139 25.19 11.06 13.32
N ASN A 140 23.93 10.67 13.11
CA ASN A 140 23.40 9.37 13.47
C ASN A 140 22.22 9.01 12.55
N ILE A 141 22.31 7.85 11.91
CA ILE A 141 21.28 7.30 11.02
C ILE A 141 19.96 7.07 11.77
N ALA A 142 20.03 6.76 13.06
CA ALA A 142 18.87 6.47 13.91
C ALA A 142 18.37 7.68 14.74
N ALA A 143 18.77 8.91 14.41
CA ALA A 143 18.40 10.10 15.20
C ALA A 143 16.91 10.49 15.13
N GLY A 144 16.15 9.89 14.20
CA GLY A 144 14.72 10.18 14.00
C GLY A 144 13.77 9.50 14.98
N PRO A 145 12.47 9.83 14.94
CA PRO A 145 11.46 9.12 15.73
C PRO A 145 11.33 7.66 15.28
N LEU A 146 11.46 6.73 16.22
CA LEU A 146 11.47 5.27 15.95
C LEU A 146 10.13 4.73 15.44
N ASN A 147 9.03 5.36 15.84
CA ASN A 147 7.68 4.95 15.46
C ASN A 147 6.94 6.11 14.82
N SER A 148 6.23 5.82 13.74
CA SER A 148 5.34 6.80 13.12
C SER A 148 4.12 7.06 14.02
N ALA A 149 3.69 8.32 14.09
CA ALA A 149 2.48 8.71 14.81
C ALA A 149 1.23 7.97 14.29
N TYR A 150 1.24 7.55 13.02
CA TYR A 150 0.17 6.78 12.41
C TYR A 150 -0.05 5.41 13.08
N LYS A 151 1.00 4.76 13.58
CA LYS A 151 0.90 3.49 14.33
C LYS A 151 0.35 3.68 15.74
N THR A 152 0.56 4.85 16.35
CA THR A 152 0.11 5.14 17.72
C THR A 152 -1.33 5.62 17.81
N LEU A 153 -1.85 6.23 16.74
CA LEU A 153 -3.25 6.69 16.67
C LEU A 153 -4.19 5.50 16.43
N GLY A 154 -5.28 5.43 17.20
CA GLY A 154 -6.18 4.29 17.18
C GLY A 154 -7.23 4.41 16.08
N SER A 155 -8.18 5.31 16.28
CA SER A 155 -9.32 5.43 15.37
C SER A 155 -8.95 6.15 14.07
N MET A 156 -9.65 5.84 12.97
CA MET A 156 -9.42 6.53 11.71
C MET A 156 -9.81 8.02 11.80
N VAL A 157 -10.80 8.35 12.64
CA VAL A 157 -11.19 9.73 12.91
C VAL A 157 -10.05 10.51 13.58
N GLU A 158 -9.36 9.92 14.57
CA GLU A 158 -8.16 10.52 15.17
C GLU A 158 -7.03 10.72 14.16
N LYS A 159 -6.81 9.74 13.28
CA LYS A 159 -5.79 9.83 12.21
C LYS A 159 -6.08 10.97 11.26
N MET A 160 -7.35 11.12 10.86
CA MET A 160 -7.80 12.22 10.01
C MET A 160 -7.65 13.57 10.72
N ASP A 161 -8.10 13.68 11.97
CA ASP A 161 -7.99 14.92 12.75
C ASP A 161 -6.51 15.33 12.92
N ALA A 162 -5.61 14.36 13.14
CA ALA A 162 -4.18 14.61 13.20
C ALA A 162 -3.60 15.05 11.84
N GLN A 163 -4.04 14.44 10.74
CA GLN A 163 -3.65 14.83 9.38
C GLN A 163 -4.09 16.26 9.06
N LEU A 164 -5.34 16.60 9.36
CA LEU A 164 -5.87 17.94 9.11
C LEU A 164 -5.26 18.99 10.05
N ALA A 165 -4.98 18.62 11.31
CA ALA A 165 -4.24 19.49 12.24
C ALA A 165 -2.81 19.77 11.76
N LEU A 166 -2.15 18.80 11.11
CA LEU A 166 -0.86 19.01 10.46
C LEU A 166 -1.02 19.95 9.26
N ALA A 167 -2.04 19.74 8.43
CA ALA A 167 -2.30 20.58 7.26
C ALA A 167 -2.48 22.06 7.65
N ARG A 168 -3.22 22.35 8.73
CA ARG A 168 -3.37 23.72 9.28
C ARG A 168 -2.06 24.34 9.77
N LYS A 169 -1.06 23.54 10.15
CA LYS A 169 0.24 24.03 10.65
C LYS A 169 1.23 24.30 9.52
N THR A 170 1.11 23.61 8.40
CA THR A 170 2.08 23.66 7.31
C THR A 170 1.65 24.61 6.20
N ARG A 171 2.52 25.53 5.79
CA ARG A 171 2.24 26.48 4.70
C ARG A 171 2.15 25.83 3.31
N ALA A 172 2.74 24.64 3.15
CA ALA A 172 2.87 23.99 1.85
C ALA A 172 1.58 23.32 1.35
N VAL A 173 0.57 23.16 2.21
CA VAL A 173 -0.66 22.45 1.89
C VAL A 173 -1.87 23.31 2.22
N ASP A 174 -2.90 23.21 1.39
CA ASP A 174 -4.19 23.80 1.65
C ASP A 174 -5.05 22.82 2.45
N ALA A 175 -5.45 23.23 3.66
CA ALA A 175 -6.21 22.36 4.56
C ALA A 175 -7.63 22.08 4.02
N ASP A 176 -8.23 23.03 3.29
CA ASP A 176 -9.58 22.90 2.75
C ASP A 176 -9.59 21.92 1.56
N ASP A 177 -8.61 22.00 0.66
CA ASP A 177 -8.43 21.03 -0.45
C ASP A 177 -8.15 19.61 0.09
N VAL A 178 -7.30 19.49 1.12
CA VAL A 178 -7.02 18.18 1.74
C VAL A 178 -8.30 17.59 2.35
N ALA A 179 -9.09 18.39 3.07
CA ALA A 179 -10.37 17.95 3.64
C ALA A 179 -11.33 17.46 2.54
N GLU A 180 -11.46 18.22 1.45
CA GLU A 180 -12.31 17.85 0.33
C GLU A 180 -11.84 16.56 -0.37
N ARG A 181 -10.54 16.40 -0.58
CA ARG A 181 -9.97 15.18 -1.18
C ARG A 181 -10.19 13.94 -0.33
N VAL A 182 -10.05 14.06 0.99
CA VAL A 182 -10.29 12.93 1.93
C VAL A 182 -11.75 12.50 1.87
N ILE A 183 -12.69 13.46 1.88
CA ILE A 183 -14.12 13.17 1.77
C ILE A 183 -14.43 12.45 0.45
N ASN A 184 -13.95 13.00 -0.67
CA ASN A 184 -14.27 12.49 -2.01
C ASN A 184 -13.60 11.16 -2.33
N SER A 185 -12.37 10.93 -1.85
CA SER A 185 -11.57 9.75 -2.21
C SER A 185 -11.74 8.60 -1.24
N HIS A 186 -12.15 8.86 0.01
CA HIS A 186 -12.28 7.81 1.03
C HIS A 186 -13.69 7.71 1.58
N PHE A 187 -14.27 8.79 2.11
CA PHE A 187 -15.50 8.67 2.90
C PHE A 187 -16.73 8.45 2.04
N LEU A 188 -16.92 9.26 1.00
CA LEU A 188 -18.06 9.12 0.09
C LEU A 188 -18.06 7.75 -0.63
N PRO A 189 -16.93 7.26 -1.20
CA PRO A 189 -16.89 5.93 -1.80
C PRO A 189 -17.23 4.82 -0.82
N ASP A 190 -16.73 4.87 0.41
CA ASP A 190 -17.00 3.85 1.43
C ASP A 190 -18.48 3.88 1.89
N MET A 191 -19.03 5.06 2.18
CA MET A 191 -20.45 5.19 2.57
C MET A 191 -21.37 4.70 1.46
N ILE A 192 -21.17 5.14 0.21
CA ILE A 192 -21.99 4.73 -0.94
C ILE A 192 -21.82 3.23 -1.20
N GLY A 193 -20.59 2.72 -1.11
CA GLY A 193 -20.27 1.30 -1.27
C GLY A 193 -20.99 0.44 -0.25
N ASN A 194 -20.89 0.80 1.03
CA ASN A 194 -21.54 0.10 2.14
C ASN A 194 -23.06 0.20 2.06
N LEU A 195 -23.62 1.36 1.69
CA LEU A 195 -25.06 1.55 1.49
C LEU A 195 -25.60 0.63 0.38
N ARG A 196 -24.93 0.61 -0.77
CA ARG A 196 -25.28 -0.29 -1.89
C ARG A 196 -25.15 -1.76 -1.52
N ALA A 197 -24.08 -2.11 -0.79
CA ALA A 197 -23.86 -3.46 -0.31
C ALA A 197 -24.94 -3.89 0.68
N PHE A 198 -25.33 -3.02 1.61
CA PHE A 198 -26.39 -3.25 2.60
C PHE A 198 -27.73 -3.59 1.94
N SER A 199 -28.13 -2.84 0.91
CA SER A 199 -29.40 -3.05 0.20
C SER A 199 -29.42 -4.34 -0.64
N ARG A 200 -28.26 -4.89 -1.00
CA ARG A 200 -28.12 -6.10 -1.85
C ARG A 200 -27.54 -7.30 -1.11
N GLN A 201 -27.39 -7.20 0.20
CA GLN A 201 -26.62 -8.17 0.97
C GLN A 201 -27.28 -9.54 1.06
N LYS A 202 -26.45 -10.54 1.33
CA LYS A 202 -26.88 -11.89 1.71
C LYS A 202 -26.92 -11.99 3.23
N VAL A 203 -27.61 -12.98 3.75
CA VAL A 203 -27.57 -13.30 5.18
C VAL A 203 -26.67 -14.50 5.41
N ARG A 204 -25.90 -14.49 6.51
CA ARG A 204 -24.93 -15.55 6.83
C ARG A 204 -25.26 -16.17 8.18
N CYS A 205 -25.16 -17.49 8.27
CA CYS A 205 -25.18 -18.18 9.55
C CYS A 205 -23.82 -18.09 10.26
N VAL A 206 -23.82 -17.73 11.55
CA VAL A 206 -22.59 -17.63 12.35
C VAL A 206 -21.94 -19.00 12.57
N LYS A 207 -22.74 -20.05 12.75
CA LYS A 207 -22.26 -21.39 13.13
C LYS A 207 -21.67 -22.19 11.96
N CYS A 208 -22.36 -22.25 10.82
CA CYS A 208 -21.92 -23.04 9.67
C CYS A 208 -21.39 -22.21 8.48
N GLY A 209 -21.47 -20.88 8.55
CA GLY A 209 -21.02 -20.01 7.46
C GLY A 209 -21.89 -20.03 6.20
N ALA A 210 -22.97 -20.81 6.16
CA ALA A 210 -23.89 -20.86 5.03
C ALA A 210 -24.45 -19.47 4.71
N LYS A 211 -24.46 -19.11 3.41
CA LYS A 211 -24.92 -17.82 2.90
C LYS A 211 -26.24 -18.00 2.16
N PHE A 212 -27.26 -17.26 2.55
CA PHE A 212 -28.58 -17.28 1.93
C PHE A 212 -28.83 -15.97 1.19
N ARG A 213 -29.32 -16.06 -0.05
CA ARG A 213 -29.57 -14.89 -0.90
C ARG A 213 -30.66 -13.96 -0.36
N ARG A 214 -31.63 -14.51 0.36
CA ARG A 214 -32.76 -13.76 0.92
C ARG A 214 -32.82 -13.97 2.44
N PRO A 215 -33.33 -13.01 3.21
CA PRO A 215 -33.70 -13.22 4.60
C PRO A 215 -34.63 -14.43 4.72
N LEU A 216 -34.39 -15.25 5.74
CA LEU A 216 -35.25 -16.38 6.05
C LEU A 216 -36.46 -15.89 6.84
N LEU A 217 -37.61 -16.55 6.67
CA LEU A 217 -38.79 -16.28 7.50
C LEU A 217 -38.59 -16.76 8.95
N SER A 218 -37.67 -17.70 9.16
CA SER A 218 -37.24 -18.16 10.47
C SER A 218 -35.90 -17.51 10.85
N ASP A 219 -35.77 -17.06 12.09
CA ASP A 219 -34.50 -16.51 12.62
C ASP A 219 -33.37 -17.55 12.78
N THR A 220 -33.67 -18.82 12.47
CA THR A 220 -32.74 -19.95 12.60
C THR A 220 -32.30 -20.47 11.23
N CYS A 221 -31.04 -20.89 11.16
CA CYS A 221 -30.47 -21.52 9.98
C CYS A 221 -31.09 -22.90 9.75
N PRO A 222 -31.52 -23.24 8.51
CA PRO A 222 -32.15 -24.53 8.20
C PRO A 222 -31.19 -25.73 8.30
N ILE A 223 -29.87 -25.49 8.32
CA ILE A 223 -28.85 -26.55 8.31
C ILE A 223 -28.39 -26.90 9.73
N CYS A 224 -28.17 -25.88 10.57
CA CYS A 224 -27.49 -26.06 11.86
C CYS A 224 -28.21 -25.39 13.04
N HIS A 225 -29.41 -24.84 12.80
CA HIS A 225 -30.22 -24.09 13.76
C HIS A 225 -29.51 -22.92 14.45
N GLY A 226 -28.40 -22.44 13.89
CA GLY A 226 -27.67 -21.28 14.39
C GLY A 226 -28.31 -19.95 13.98
N ARG A 227 -27.94 -18.87 14.68
CA ARG A 227 -28.40 -17.50 14.38
C ARG A 227 -27.91 -17.05 13.00
N VAL A 228 -28.80 -16.39 12.27
CA VAL A 228 -28.52 -15.77 10.97
C VAL A 228 -28.36 -14.26 11.18
N ILE A 229 -27.31 -13.69 10.60
CA ILE A 229 -26.96 -12.27 10.71
C ILE A 229 -26.80 -11.63 9.33
N LEU A 230 -26.97 -10.32 9.27
CA LEU A 230 -26.61 -9.50 8.11
C LEU A 230 -25.07 -9.50 7.94
N THR A 231 -24.59 -9.52 6.70
CA THR A 231 -23.14 -9.41 6.42
C THR A 231 -22.62 -8.00 6.56
N VAL A 232 -23.45 -6.99 6.29
CA VAL A 232 -23.14 -5.57 6.46
C VAL A 232 -24.10 -5.03 7.52
N THR A 233 -23.53 -4.48 8.59
CA THR A 233 -24.29 -3.88 9.70
C THR A 233 -24.58 -2.41 9.43
N GLU A 234 -25.69 -1.89 9.98
CA GLU A 234 -26.03 -0.47 9.94
C GLU A 234 -24.88 0.45 10.38
N GLY A 235 -24.18 0.09 11.47
CA GLY A 235 -23.05 0.87 11.97
C GLY A 235 -21.91 1.02 10.97
N SER A 236 -21.75 0.07 10.04
CA SER A 236 -20.74 0.17 8.96
C SER A 236 -21.12 1.23 7.93
N VAL A 237 -22.42 1.44 7.71
CA VAL A 237 -22.93 2.43 6.77
C VAL A 237 -22.87 3.84 7.38
N LYS A 238 -23.16 3.96 8.68
CA LYS A 238 -23.17 5.24 9.41
C LYS A 238 -21.79 5.74 9.85
N LYS A 239 -20.76 4.88 9.84
CA LYS A 239 -19.44 5.11 10.44
C LYS A 239 -18.80 6.46 10.14
N TYR A 240 -18.93 6.96 8.91
CA TYR A 240 -18.29 8.20 8.46
C TYR A 240 -19.23 9.37 8.23
N LEU A 241 -20.53 9.20 8.42
CA LEU A 241 -21.50 10.25 8.13
C LEU A 241 -21.27 11.48 9.02
N ASP A 242 -21.26 11.28 10.33
CA ASP A 242 -21.09 12.38 11.31
C ASP A 242 -19.72 13.05 11.15
N THR A 243 -18.67 12.26 10.92
CA THR A 243 -17.32 12.80 10.69
C THR A 243 -17.26 13.62 9.40
N SER A 244 -17.87 13.15 8.31
CA SER A 244 -17.90 13.87 7.02
C SER A 244 -18.65 15.18 7.15
N THR A 245 -19.80 15.18 7.84
CA THR A 245 -20.59 16.39 8.09
C THR A 245 -19.83 17.40 8.95
N ARG A 246 -19.14 16.95 10.00
CA ARG A 246 -18.29 17.83 10.84
C ARG A 246 -17.20 18.48 10.00
N VAL A 247 -16.45 17.69 9.23
CA VAL A 247 -15.36 18.20 8.39
C VAL A 247 -15.89 19.16 7.32
N ALA A 248 -17.01 18.84 6.68
CA ALA A 248 -17.62 19.73 5.68
C ALA A 248 -18.13 21.06 6.24
N THR A 249 -18.37 21.13 7.56
CA THR A 249 -18.77 22.35 8.27
C THR A 249 -17.56 23.15 8.75
N GLU A 250 -16.52 22.47 9.23
CA GLU A 250 -15.29 23.10 9.74
C GLU A 250 -14.36 23.63 8.65
N TYR A 251 -14.44 23.07 7.44
CA TYR A 251 -13.59 23.41 6.29
C TYR A 251 -14.43 23.93 5.13
N GLU A 252 -13.82 24.79 4.30
CA GLU A 252 -14.45 25.36 3.11
C GLU A 252 -14.44 24.36 1.94
N VAL A 253 -15.20 23.27 2.08
CA VAL A 253 -15.38 22.29 0.99
C VAL A 253 -16.40 22.78 -0.03
N SER A 254 -16.29 22.30 -1.28
CA SER A 254 -17.24 22.70 -2.32
C SER A 254 -18.70 22.38 -1.97
N GLU A 255 -19.62 23.25 -2.41
CA GLU A 255 -21.07 23.08 -2.23
C GLU A 255 -21.58 21.75 -2.80
N TYR A 256 -20.98 21.27 -3.89
CA TYR A 256 -21.29 19.96 -4.45
C TYR A 256 -20.98 18.82 -3.47
N THR A 257 -19.81 18.85 -2.83
CA THR A 257 -19.40 17.86 -1.84
C THR A 257 -20.31 17.91 -0.61
N ARG A 258 -20.70 19.12 -0.15
CA ARG A 258 -21.67 19.29 0.95
C ARG A 258 -23.02 18.64 0.63
N GLN A 259 -23.59 18.97 -0.51
CA GLN A 259 -24.89 18.43 -0.95
C GLN A 259 -24.84 16.90 -1.08
N ARG A 260 -23.72 16.32 -1.53
CA ARG A 260 -23.57 14.86 -1.59
C ARG A 260 -23.60 14.20 -0.22
N ILE A 261 -22.93 14.78 0.77
CA ILE A 261 -22.96 14.26 2.15
C ILE A 261 -24.39 14.34 2.68
N GLU A 262 -25.08 15.45 2.46
CA GLU A 262 -26.47 15.63 2.91
C GLU A 262 -27.42 14.62 2.26
N LEU A 263 -27.32 14.42 0.95
CA LEU A 263 -28.14 13.44 0.23
C LEU A 263 -27.92 12.01 0.76
N ILE A 264 -26.66 11.60 0.97
CA ILE A 264 -26.35 10.30 1.57
C ILE A 264 -26.91 10.21 2.99
N GLY A 265 -26.80 11.28 3.77
CA GLY A 265 -27.38 11.35 5.11
C GLY A 265 -28.90 11.15 5.10
N LEU A 266 -29.61 11.75 4.14
CA LEU A 266 -31.04 11.56 3.94
C LEU A 266 -31.38 10.13 3.51
N GLU A 267 -30.61 9.53 2.60
CA GLU A 267 -30.79 8.14 2.17
C GLU A 267 -30.61 7.16 3.34
N ILE A 268 -29.55 7.36 4.15
CA ILE A 268 -29.29 6.54 5.33
C ILE A 268 -30.43 6.69 6.34
N LYS A 269 -30.88 7.92 6.65
CA LYS A 269 -32.00 8.14 7.57
C LYS A 269 -33.28 7.47 7.06
N SER A 270 -33.60 7.62 5.78
CA SER A 270 -34.78 7.01 5.16
C SER A 270 -34.76 5.47 5.21
N LEU A 271 -33.60 4.84 5.07
CA LEU A 271 -33.48 3.37 5.12
C LEU A 271 -33.57 2.79 6.53
N PHE A 272 -33.14 3.52 7.56
CA PHE A 272 -33.01 2.99 8.93
C PHE A 272 -34.00 3.58 9.93
N GLU A 273 -34.53 4.79 9.71
CA GLU A 273 -35.57 5.34 10.58
C GLU A 273 -36.90 4.64 10.29
N SER A 274 -37.32 3.78 11.23
CA SER A 274 -38.71 3.31 11.28
C SER A 274 -39.53 4.23 12.17
N ASP A 275 -40.63 4.79 11.64
CA ASP A 275 -41.58 5.65 12.38
C ASP A 275 -42.24 4.97 13.60
N LYS A 276 -42.03 3.67 13.82
CA LYS A 276 -42.69 2.89 14.88
C LYS A 276 -41.99 2.93 16.25
N SER A 277 -40.77 3.44 16.35
CA SER A 277 -40.06 3.50 17.64
C SER A 277 -39.03 4.63 17.69
N LYS A 278 -39.50 5.88 17.85
CA LYS A 278 -38.63 6.98 18.30
C LYS A 278 -38.66 7.02 19.83
N GLN A 279 -37.52 6.75 20.47
CA GLN A 279 -37.31 7.11 21.86
C GLN A 279 -37.10 8.62 21.92
N MET A 280 -38.16 9.36 22.23
CA MET A 280 -38.09 10.81 22.37
C MET A 280 -37.36 11.18 23.67
N GLY A 281 -36.48 12.18 23.59
CA GLY A 281 -35.86 12.76 24.78
C GLY A 281 -36.89 13.53 25.60
N LEU A 282 -36.70 13.63 26.91
CA LEU A 282 -37.58 14.43 27.80
C LEU A 282 -37.72 15.89 27.35
N LEU A 283 -36.71 16.43 26.65
CA LEU A 283 -36.71 17.79 26.11
C LEU A 283 -37.56 17.97 24.85
N ASP A 284 -37.89 16.90 24.12
CA ASP A 284 -38.78 16.98 22.95
C ASP A 284 -40.27 17.04 23.36
N PHE A 285 -40.57 16.92 24.66
CA PHE A 285 -41.91 17.03 25.23
C PHE A 285 -42.18 18.36 25.95
N MET A 286 -41.17 19.21 26.10
CA MET A 286 -41.29 20.55 26.70
C MET A 286 -41.43 21.61 25.60
#